data_AF-A0A951C2F3-F1
#
_entry.id   AF-A0A951C2F3-F1
#
_cell.length_a   1.000
_cell.length_b   1.000
_cell.length_c   1.000
_cell.angle_alpha   90.00
_cell.angle_beta   90.00
_cell.angle_gamma   90.00
#
_symmetry.space_group_name_H-M   'P 1'
#
loop_
_entity.id
_entity.type
_entity.pdbx_description
1 polymer ?
#
loop_
_entity_poly.entity_id
_entity_poly.type
_entity_poly.pdbx_seq_one_letter_code
_entity_poly.pdbx_strand_id
1 'polypeptide(L)' 'YGTCEACGKVIDEARLEALPAARFCLDDQSKAEREARAGS' A
#
# COMPACT_ATOMS: atom_id res chain seq x y z
N TYR A 1 6.88 -10.23 2.70
CA TYR A 1 5.57 -9.87 3.30
C TYR A 1 5.81 -8.79 4.34
N GLY A 2 4.94 -7.77 4.42
CA GLY A 2 5.09 -6.67 5.39
C GLY A 2 6.06 -5.54 5.01
N THR A 3 6.52 -5.50 3.75
CA THR A 3 7.34 -4.42 3.22
C THR A 3 6.64 -3.84 1.99
N CYS A 4 6.58 -2.51 1.89
CA CYS A 4 5.98 -1.81 0.77
C CYS A 4 6.79 -2.06 -0.50
N GLU A 5 6.13 -2.57 -1.55
CA GLU A 5 6.78 -2.85 -2.84
C GLU A 5 7.21 -1.57 -3.60
N ALA A 6 6.65 -0.40 -3.25
CA ALA A 6 6.97 0.87 -3.90
C ALA A 6 8.15 1.62 -3.26
N CYS A 7 8.16 1.72 -1.92
CA CYS A 7 9.16 2.53 -1.21
C CYS A 7 10.10 1.74 -0.29
N GLY A 8 9.90 0.42 -0.13
CA GLY A 8 10.73 -0.45 0.71
C GLY A 8 10.55 -0.25 2.22
N LYS A 9 9.63 0.61 2.66
CA LYS A 9 9.32 0.80 4.09
C LYS A 9 8.50 -0.37 4.65
N VAL A 10 8.59 -0.60 5.95
CA VAL A 10 7.71 -1.55 6.65
C VAL A 10 6.25 -1.10 6.54
N ILE A 11 5.35 -2.04 6.25
CA ILE A 11 3.90 -1.80 6.26
C ILE A 11 3.43 -1.91 7.71
N ASP A 12 2.63 -0.93 8.14
CA ASP A 12 2.10 -0.86 9.49
C ASP A 12 1.38 -2.17 9.89
N GLU A 13 1.63 -2.64 11.11
CA GLU A 13 1.11 -3.93 11.58
C GLU A 13 -0.42 -3.93 11.60
N ALA A 14 -1.07 -2.86 12.08
CA ALA A 14 -2.53 -2.77 12.12
C ALA A 14 -3.14 -2.86 10.72
N ARG A 15 -2.41 -2.39 9.70
CA ARG A 15 -2.81 -2.53 8.30
C ARG A 15 -2.68 -3.95 7.80
N LEU A 16 -1.62 -4.67 8.16
CA LEU A 16 -1.45 -6.08 7.80
C LEU A 16 -2.44 -6.98 8.55
N GLU A 17 -2.84 -6.62 9.77
CA GLU A 17 -3.90 -7.31 10.51
C GLU A 17 -5.26 -7.12 9.83
N ALA A 18 -5.59 -5.88 9.43
CA ALA A 18 -6.85 -5.59 8.73
C ALA A 18 -6.87 -6.13 7.29
N LEU A 19 -5.74 -6.07 6.58
CA LEU A 19 -5.58 -6.52 5.19
C LEU A 19 -4.23 -7.25 5.02
N PRO A 20 -4.19 -8.57 5.20
CA PRO A 20 -2.96 -9.35 5.09
C PRO A 20 -2.32 -9.22 3.70
N ALA A 21 -3.14 -9.17 2.64
CA ALA A 21 -2.65 -9.04 1.27
C ALA A 21 -2.15 -7.63 0.89
N ALA A 22 -1.94 -6.72 1.85
CA ALA A 22 -1.45 -5.38 1.57
C ALA A 22 -0.02 -5.40 0.99
N ARG A 23 0.10 -4.91 -0.25
CA ARG A 23 1.38 -4.79 -0.99
C ARG A 23 2.09 -3.45 -0.81
N PHE A 24 1.34 -2.41 -0.44
CA PHE A 24 1.83 -1.05 -0.30
C PHE A 24 1.50 -0.49 1.10
N CYS A 25 2.33 0.44 1.57
CA CYS A 25 1.97 1.30 2.70
C CYS A 25 0.76 2.19 2.35
N LEU A 26 0.14 2.82 3.35
CA LEU A 26 -1.04 3.68 3.13
C LEU A 26 -0.77 4.82 2.14
N ASP A 27 0.40 5.45 2.24
CA ASP A 27 0.78 6.59 1.41
C ASP A 27 0.87 6.20 -0.08
N ASP A 28 1.63 5.13 -0.39
CA ASP A 28 1.80 4.67 -1.77
C ASP A 28 0.54 3.97 -2.31
N GLN A 29 -0.27 3.34 -1.45
CA GLN A 29 -1.60 2.86 -1.87
C GLN A 29 -2.47 4.04 -2.30
N SER A 30 -2.53 5.13 -1.51
CA SER A 30 -3.33 6.30 -1.87
C SER A 30 -2.88 6.93 -3.19
N LYS A 31 -1.56 6.94 -3.48
CA LYS A 31 -1.04 7.40 -4.76
C LYS A 31 -1.49 6.48 -5.90
N ALA A 32 -1.26 5.16 -5.77
CA ALA A 32 -1.63 4.18 -6.78
C ALA A 32 -3.13 4.24 -7.13
N GLU A 33 -4.00 4.42 -6.14
CA GLU A 33 -5.44 4.56 -6.36
C GLU A 33 -5.86 5.87 -7.03
N ARG A 34 -5.11 6.96 -6.82
CA ARG A 34 -5.35 8.23 -7.53
C ARG A 34 -4.94 8.12 -8.99
N GLU A 35 -3.76 7.55 -9.26
CA GLU A 35 -3.27 7.32 -10.61
C GLU A 35 -4.20 6.40 -11.40
N ALA A 36 -4.68 5.31 -10.78
CA ALA A 36 -5.62 4.39 -11.41
C ALA A 36 -6.94 5.08 -11.81
N ARG A 37 -7.44 6.00 -10.98
CA ARG A 37 -8.64 6.79 -11.27
C ARG A 37 -8.41 7.86 -12.33
N ALA A 38 -7.23 8.49 -12.34
CA ALA A 38 -6.89 9.53 -13.31
C ALA A 38 -6.61 8.96 -14.72
N GLY A 39 -6.18 7.70 -14.81
CA GLY A 39 -5.95 7.00 -16.07
C GLY A 39 -7.14 6.20 -16.61
N SER A 40 -8.32 6.30 -16.00
CA SER A 40 -9.56 5.60 -16.40
C SER A 40 -10.50 6.48 -17.22
#